data_AF-A0A3B0TSF3-F1
#
_entry.id   AF-A0A3B0TSF3-F1
#
_cell.length_a   1.000
_cell.length_b   1.000
_cell.length_c   1.000
_cell.angle_alpha   90.00
_cell.angle_beta   90.00
_cell.angle_gamma   90.00
#
_symmetry.space_group_name_H-M   'P 1'
#
loop_
_entity.id
_entity.type
_entity.pdbx_description
1 polymer ?
#
loop_
_entity_poly.entity_id
_entity_poly.type
_entity_poly.pdbx_seq_one_letter_code
_entity_poly.pdbx_strand_id
1 'polypeptide(L)'
;DTCGTGGDKKNTFNISTVVALVVAGCDVAVAKHGNRSVSSKCGSADILEALGVNLMLKQEHLSKCIDDVGIAFLFAQSLHPAMKNVVAARKQIGVETIFNILGPLTNPAKATHQMMGVYSRDLVEPMAHVLKNLGLKRAIVVHGADGLDEITTTDKTYISQYKNGEIRSYDIGCEELDIPVAKESDLLGGTLEENVKIVVDILGGQLSPKRDVVVLNAAYALFAAEKVDDIAKGVELAKGSLDSGRALAKLEDLKKFTNNI
;
A
#
# COMPACT_ATOMS: atom_id res chain seq x y z
N ASP A 1 5.29 1.21 5.99
CA ASP A 1 4.91 1.51 4.59
C ASP A 1 4.00 0.41 4.06
N THR A 2 3.16 0.74 3.08
CA THR A 2 2.29 -0.18 2.35
C THR A 2 2.40 0.15 0.86
N CYS A 3 3.24 -0.60 0.14
CA CYS A 3 3.52 -0.36 -1.26
C CYS A 3 3.81 -1.67 -1.99
N GLY A 4 3.42 -1.74 -3.26
CA GLY A 4 3.73 -2.84 -4.15
C GLY A 4 4.81 -2.47 -5.15
N THR A 5 5.40 -3.47 -5.79
CA THR A 5 6.29 -3.27 -6.94
C THR A 5 5.55 -2.68 -8.14
N GLY A 6 4.22 -2.80 -8.19
CA GLY A 6 3.41 -2.65 -9.37
C GLY A 6 3.73 -3.72 -10.41
N GLY A 7 3.20 -3.54 -11.62
CA GLY A 7 3.50 -4.43 -12.75
C GLY A 7 2.63 -5.69 -12.84
N ASP A 8 1.64 -5.86 -11.95
CA ASP A 8 0.67 -6.97 -11.99
C ASP A 8 -0.20 -6.98 -13.27
N LYS A 9 -0.36 -5.82 -13.92
CA LYS A 9 -1.19 -5.58 -15.12
C LYS A 9 -2.67 -5.97 -14.93
N LYS A 10 -3.16 -5.98 -13.68
CA LYS A 10 -4.54 -6.38 -13.35
C LYS A 10 -5.54 -5.22 -13.37
N ASN A 11 -5.07 -3.98 -13.44
CA ASN A 11 -5.92 -2.77 -13.46
C ASN A 11 -6.92 -2.71 -12.30
N THR A 12 -6.52 -3.21 -11.13
CA THR A 12 -7.27 -3.01 -9.89
C THR A 12 -7.30 -1.54 -9.51
N PHE A 13 -8.27 -1.16 -8.68
CA PHE A 13 -8.24 0.16 -8.04
C PHE A 13 -7.04 0.25 -7.08
N ASN A 14 -6.64 1.43 -6.66
CA ASN A 14 -5.43 1.61 -5.83
C ASN A 14 -5.63 1.17 -4.37
N ILE A 15 -5.65 -0.15 -4.14
CA ILE A 15 -5.84 -0.82 -2.84
C ILE A 15 -4.86 -0.27 -1.80
N SER A 16 -3.54 -0.35 -2.04
CA SER A 16 -2.55 0.12 -1.06
C SER A 16 -2.68 1.60 -0.66
N THR A 17 -3.29 2.46 -1.47
CA THR A 17 -3.54 3.87 -1.10
C THR A 17 -4.65 3.96 -0.05
N VAL A 18 -5.74 3.22 -0.23
CA VAL A 18 -6.82 3.17 0.76
C VAL A 18 -6.35 2.48 2.03
N VAL A 19 -5.59 1.39 1.91
CA VAL A 19 -4.98 0.68 3.05
C VAL A 19 -4.15 1.63 3.92
N ALA A 20 -3.33 2.49 3.31
CA ALA A 20 -2.53 3.46 4.06
C ALA A 20 -3.39 4.41 4.91
N LEU A 21 -4.51 4.89 4.37
CA LEU A 21 -5.45 5.75 5.10
C LEU A 21 -6.19 5.00 6.22
N VAL A 22 -6.58 3.74 5.97
CA VAL A 22 -7.22 2.88 6.98
C VAL A 22 -6.27 2.60 8.14
N VAL A 23 -5.02 2.26 7.84
CA VAL A 23 -3.97 2.02 8.84
C VAL A 23 -3.67 3.29 9.64
N ALA A 24 -3.58 4.45 8.98
CA ALA A 24 -3.44 5.72 9.67
C ALA A 24 -4.65 6.04 10.57
N GLY A 25 -5.87 5.69 10.14
CA GLY A 25 -7.09 5.81 10.93
C GLY A 25 -7.13 4.88 12.16
N CYS A 26 -6.25 3.87 12.22
CA CYS A 26 -6.02 3.02 13.39
C CYS A 26 -4.88 3.56 14.29
N ASP A 27 -4.48 4.81 14.12
CA ASP A 27 -3.42 5.48 14.89
C ASP A 27 -2.05 4.80 14.74
N VAL A 28 -1.74 4.37 13.52
CA VAL A 28 -0.42 3.88 13.12
C VAL A 28 0.20 4.92 12.18
N ALA A 29 1.43 5.35 12.45
CA ALA A 29 2.14 6.29 11.58
C ALA A 29 2.45 5.66 10.22
N VAL A 30 2.00 6.28 9.13
CA VAL A 30 2.19 5.77 7.77
C VAL A 30 3.04 6.72 6.93
N ALA A 31 4.24 6.28 6.57
CA ALA A 31 5.08 6.95 5.59
C ALA A 31 4.91 6.23 4.23
N LYS A 32 3.88 6.59 3.45
CA LYS A 32 3.54 5.89 2.20
C LYS A 32 4.46 6.35 1.08
N HIS A 33 5.32 5.47 0.57
CA HIS A 33 6.11 5.76 -0.63
C HIS A 33 5.32 5.41 -1.89
N GLY A 34 5.28 6.33 -2.84
CA GLY A 34 4.48 6.13 -4.05
C GLY A 34 4.89 7.01 -5.22
N ASN A 35 4.40 6.64 -6.39
CA ASN A 35 4.64 7.35 -7.64
C ASN A 35 3.34 7.46 -8.46
N ARG A 36 3.41 8.23 -9.55
CA ARG A 36 2.43 8.18 -10.63
C ARG A 36 2.52 6.83 -11.36
N SER A 37 1.42 6.42 -11.99
CA SER A 37 1.39 5.13 -12.66
C SER A 37 2.40 5.04 -13.82
N VAL A 38 2.97 3.85 -14.00
CA VAL A 38 3.75 3.46 -15.19
C VAL A 38 3.01 2.39 -16.02
N SER A 39 2.12 1.61 -15.42
CA SER A 39 1.46 0.44 -16.03
C SER A 39 -0.05 0.33 -15.83
N SER A 40 -0.61 0.92 -14.76
CA SER A 40 -2.07 1.00 -14.53
C SER A 40 -2.64 2.30 -15.11
N LYS A 41 -3.98 2.42 -15.18
CA LYS A 41 -4.64 3.66 -15.62
C LYS A 41 -4.39 4.85 -14.67
N CYS A 42 -4.24 4.61 -13.37
CA CYS A 42 -3.97 5.64 -12.35
C CYS A 42 -3.09 5.10 -11.21
N GLY A 43 -2.15 5.93 -10.77
CA GLY A 43 -1.24 5.64 -9.66
C GLY A 43 -1.74 6.24 -8.35
N SER A 44 -1.07 5.86 -7.25
CA SER A 44 -1.34 6.43 -5.93
C SER A 44 -1.25 7.96 -5.88
N ALA A 45 -0.26 8.54 -6.57
CA ALA A 45 -0.09 9.98 -6.68
C ALA A 45 -1.27 10.64 -7.43
N ASP A 46 -1.68 10.06 -8.56
CA ASP A 46 -2.75 10.63 -9.40
C ASP A 46 -4.08 10.72 -8.63
N ILE A 47 -4.41 9.67 -7.85
CA ILE A 47 -5.60 9.66 -7.00
C ILE A 47 -5.52 10.65 -5.85
N LEU A 48 -4.40 10.70 -5.12
CA LEU A 48 -4.27 11.60 -3.98
C LEU A 48 -4.32 13.06 -4.42
N GLU A 49 -3.70 13.39 -5.56
CA GLU A 49 -3.78 14.71 -6.19
C GLU A 49 -5.23 15.05 -6.60
N ALA A 50 -5.94 14.11 -7.24
CA ALA A 50 -7.35 14.30 -7.62
C ALA A 50 -8.28 14.45 -6.41
N LEU A 51 -7.92 13.85 -5.26
CA LEU A 51 -8.62 14.04 -3.99
C LEU A 51 -8.28 15.39 -3.32
N GLY A 52 -7.29 16.13 -3.80
CA GLY A 52 -6.90 17.45 -3.30
C GLY A 52 -5.70 17.46 -2.35
N VAL A 53 -4.92 16.37 -2.28
CA VAL A 53 -3.67 16.34 -1.53
C VAL A 53 -2.57 17.01 -2.34
N ASN A 54 -1.88 18.00 -1.75
CA ASN A 54 -0.72 18.61 -2.38
C ASN A 54 0.51 17.69 -2.23
N LEU A 55 0.94 17.09 -3.34
CA LEU A 55 2.06 16.14 -3.38
C LEU A 55 3.44 16.81 -3.30
N MET A 56 3.51 18.12 -3.55
CA MET A 56 4.76 18.88 -3.61
C MET A 56 5.16 19.44 -2.24
N LEU A 57 4.88 18.68 -1.18
CA LEU A 57 5.31 19.03 0.15
C LEU A 57 6.84 18.97 0.24
N LYS A 58 7.46 20.04 0.74
CA LYS A 58 8.91 20.09 0.95
C LYS A 58 9.32 19.04 1.98
N GLN A 59 10.53 18.51 1.82
CA GLN A 59 11.05 17.44 2.67
C GLN A 59 11.06 17.80 4.17
N GLU A 60 11.28 19.08 4.50
CA GLU A 60 11.26 19.61 5.87
C GLU A 60 9.89 19.47 6.57
N HIS A 61 8.80 19.40 5.80
CA HIS A 61 7.44 19.28 6.33
C HIS A 61 6.92 17.84 6.34
N LEU A 62 7.63 16.88 5.70
CA LEU A 62 7.18 15.48 5.66
C LEU A 62 7.18 14.84 7.05
N SER A 63 8.22 15.08 7.87
CA SER A 63 8.25 14.57 9.25
C SER A 63 7.08 15.11 10.05
N LYS A 64 6.87 16.43 9.99
CA LYS A 64 5.78 17.09 10.68
C LYS A 64 4.41 16.59 10.23
N CYS A 65 4.24 16.29 8.94
CA CYS A 65 3.01 15.69 8.42
C CYS A 65 2.74 14.32 9.07
N ILE A 66 3.75 13.48 9.19
CA ILE A 66 3.61 12.19 9.89
C ILE A 66 3.31 12.39 11.37
N ASP A 67 4.00 13.32 12.04
CA ASP A 67 3.83 13.57 13.47
C ASP A 67 2.44 14.15 13.81
N ASP A 68 1.95 15.11 13.02
CA ASP A 68 0.69 15.83 13.28
C ASP A 68 -0.53 15.08 12.71
N VAL A 69 -0.42 14.50 11.51
CA VAL A 69 -1.53 13.85 10.80
C VAL A 69 -1.53 12.33 11.00
N GLY A 70 -0.37 11.72 11.24
CA GLY A 70 -0.21 10.26 11.29
C GLY A 70 0.01 9.61 9.93
N ILE A 71 0.01 10.37 8.83
CA ILE A 71 0.33 9.88 7.49
C ILE A 71 0.97 10.97 6.64
N ALA A 72 1.97 10.60 5.84
CA ALA A 72 2.48 11.43 4.75
C ALA A 72 2.67 10.60 3.48
N PHE A 73 2.45 11.24 2.33
CA PHE A 73 2.77 10.68 1.02
C PHE A 73 4.17 11.13 0.58
N LEU A 74 5.07 10.18 0.43
CA LEU A 74 6.44 10.39 0.00
C LEU A 74 6.48 10.25 -1.52
N PHE A 75 6.45 11.36 -2.26
CA PHE A 75 6.40 11.32 -3.72
C PHE A 75 7.76 10.99 -4.33
N ALA A 76 7.88 9.81 -4.96
CA ALA A 76 9.15 9.23 -5.42
C ALA A 76 9.94 10.16 -6.37
N GLN A 77 9.27 10.90 -7.26
CA GLN A 77 9.93 11.80 -8.22
C GLN A 77 10.66 12.96 -7.53
N SER A 78 10.13 13.42 -6.40
CA SER A 78 10.73 14.48 -5.58
C SER A 78 11.90 13.93 -4.73
N LEU A 79 11.75 12.71 -4.21
CA LEU A 79 12.66 12.16 -3.19
C LEU A 79 13.79 11.29 -3.75
N HIS A 80 13.71 10.88 -5.01
CA HIS A 80 14.76 10.12 -5.70
C HIS A 80 15.21 10.81 -7.01
N PRO A 81 15.72 12.05 -6.96
CA PRO A 81 16.05 12.82 -8.17
C PRO A 81 17.15 12.15 -9.02
N ALA A 82 18.00 11.32 -8.41
CA ALA A 82 19.03 10.55 -9.14
C ALA A 82 18.44 9.52 -10.11
N MET A 83 17.19 9.07 -9.89
CA MET A 83 16.53 8.09 -10.76
C MET A 83 16.30 8.62 -12.17
N LYS A 84 16.28 9.95 -12.38
CA LYS A 84 16.18 10.56 -13.71
C LYS A 84 17.28 10.09 -14.67
N ASN A 85 18.46 9.77 -14.13
CA ASN A 85 19.63 9.37 -14.91
C ASN A 85 19.47 7.98 -15.55
N VAL A 86 18.57 7.14 -15.03
CA VAL A 86 18.33 5.78 -15.54
C VAL A 86 17.05 5.65 -16.36
N VAL A 87 16.21 6.70 -16.42
CA VAL A 87 14.90 6.65 -17.12
C VAL A 87 15.06 6.32 -18.60
N ALA A 88 15.98 6.98 -19.30
CA ALA A 88 16.19 6.77 -20.74
C ALA A 88 16.62 5.32 -21.04
N ALA A 89 17.58 4.79 -20.27
CA ALA A 89 18.06 3.43 -20.41
C ALA A 89 16.94 2.40 -20.14
N ARG A 90 16.16 2.59 -19.06
CA ARG A 90 15.02 1.72 -18.76
C ARG A 90 13.98 1.71 -19.88
N LYS A 91 13.69 2.87 -20.47
CA LYS A 91 12.75 2.98 -21.60
C LYS A 91 13.27 2.27 -22.85
N GLN A 92 14.56 2.35 -23.13
CA GLN A 92 15.20 1.65 -24.26
C GLN A 92 15.22 0.13 -24.07
N ILE A 93 15.50 -0.34 -22.85
CA ILE A 93 15.48 -1.76 -22.50
C ILE A 93 14.07 -2.33 -22.62
N GLY A 94 13.04 -1.59 -22.20
CA GLY A 94 11.63 -1.92 -22.45
C GLY A 94 11.10 -3.18 -21.76
N VAL A 95 11.92 -3.86 -20.95
CA VAL A 95 11.55 -5.03 -20.15
C VAL A 95 11.72 -4.74 -18.66
N GLU A 96 11.12 -5.59 -17.83
CA GLU A 96 11.28 -5.53 -16.37
C GLU A 96 12.74 -5.80 -15.97
N THR A 97 13.22 -5.05 -14.99
CA THR A 97 14.59 -5.16 -14.46
C THR A 97 14.54 -5.06 -12.94
N ILE A 98 15.70 -5.18 -12.27
CA ILE A 98 15.79 -4.95 -10.83
C ILE A 98 15.21 -3.60 -10.39
N PHE A 99 15.20 -2.58 -11.27
CA PHE A 99 14.59 -1.28 -10.96
C PHE A 99 13.08 -1.34 -10.72
N ASN A 100 12.39 -2.40 -11.14
CA ASN A 100 10.96 -2.61 -10.89
C ASN A 100 10.68 -3.04 -9.44
N ILE A 101 11.66 -3.65 -8.77
CA ILE A 101 11.52 -4.09 -7.37
C ILE A 101 12.16 -3.12 -6.36
N LEU A 102 12.92 -2.13 -6.82
CA LEU A 102 13.62 -1.18 -5.94
C LEU A 102 12.68 -0.17 -5.25
N GLY A 103 11.55 0.19 -5.86
CA GLY A 103 10.68 1.26 -5.34
C GLY A 103 10.26 1.06 -3.87
N PRO A 104 9.70 -0.10 -3.52
CA PRO A 104 9.37 -0.43 -2.14
C PRO A 104 10.58 -0.51 -1.19
N LEU A 105 11.78 -0.78 -1.71
CA LEU A 105 12.99 -0.96 -0.91
C LEU A 105 13.68 0.36 -0.54
N THR A 106 13.25 1.49 -1.12
CA THR A 106 13.93 2.80 -0.98
C THR A 106 13.10 3.84 -0.25
N ASN A 107 12.20 3.44 0.66
CA ASN A 107 11.39 4.40 1.42
C ASN A 107 12.28 5.42 2.18
N PRO A 108 12.21 6.73 1.85
CA PRO A 108 13.15 7.72 2.37
C PRO A 108 12.92 8.06 3.86
N ALA A 109 11.76 7.70 4.42
CA ALA A 109 11.47 7.86 5.84
C ALA A 109 12.06 6.73 6.71
N LYS A 110 12.77 5.75 6.11
CA LYS A 110 13.36 4.59 6.82
C LYS A 110 12.32 3.87 7.68
N ALA A 111 11.14 3.64 7.10
CA ALA A 111 10.07 2.91 7.78
C ALA A 111 10.59 1.56 8.31
N THR A 112 10.42 1.32 9.61
CA THR A 112 10.92 0.12 10.28
C THR A 112 10.02 -1.10 10.09
N HIS A 113 8.80 -0.88 9.60
CA HIS A 113 7.78 -1.90 9.35
C HIS A 113 7.19 -1.70 7.96
N GLN A 114 6.99 -2.80 7.24
CA GLN A 114 6.52 -2.74 5.85
C GLN A 114 5.65 -3.93 5.47
N MET A 115 4.55 -3.64 4.78
CA MET A 115 3.85 -4.61 3.95
C MET A 115 4.20 -4.30 2.49
N MET A 116 4.76 -5.29 1.80
CA MET A 116 5.29 -5.15 0.44
C MET A 116 4.61 -6.14 -0.50
N GLY A 117 3.97 -5.61 -1.53
CA GLY A 117 3.48 -6.38 -2.65
C GLY A 117 4.58 -6.72 -3.65
N VAL A 118 4.58 -7.93 -4.21
CA VAL A 118 5.42 -8.30 -5.36
C VAL A 118 4.60 -8.91 -6.49
N TYR A 119 4.95 -8.59 -7.73
CA TYR A 119 4.25 -9.08 -8.93
C TYR A 119 4.51 -10.56 -9.26
N SER A 120 5.44 -11.22 -8.56
CA SER A 120 5.79 -12.62 -8.81
C SER A 120 6.00 -13.38 -7.50
N ARG A 121 5.46 -14.60 -7.45
CA ARG A 121 5.67 -15.56 -6.36
C ARG A 121 7.15 -15.77 -6.03
N ASP A 122 8.01 -15.81 -7.03
CA ASP A 122 9.44 -16.07 -6.87
C ASP A 122 10.16 -14.95 -6.11
N LEU A 123 9.54 -13.77 -5.97
CA LEU A 123 10.09 -12.63 -5.25
C LEU A 123 9.67 -12.59 -3.78
N VAL A 124 8.67 -13.37 -3.37
CA VAL A 124 8.04 -13.25 -2.03
C VAL A 124 9.07 -13.46 -0.92
N GLU A 125 9.77 -14.60 -0.94
CA GLU A 125 10.77 -14.91 0.08
C GLU A 125 12.10 -14.12 -0.10
N PRO A 126 12.67 -13.96 -1.32
CA PRO A 126 13.86 -13.14 -1.49
C PRO A 126 13.69 -11.69 -1.00
N MET A 127 12.53 -11.07 -1.20
CA MET A 127 12.31 -9.70 -0.72
C MET A 127 12.20 -9.64 0.81
N ALA A 128 11.68 -10.68 1.48
CA ALA A 128 11.69 -10.72 2.94
C ALA A 128 13.13 -10.74 3.49
N HIS A 129 14.03 -11.50 2.85
CA HIS A 129 15.46 -11.48 3.17
C HIS A 129 16.13 -10.12 2.92
N VAL A 130 15.79 -9.45 1.81
CA VAL A 130 16.32 -8.10 1.51
C VAL A 130 15.85 -7.10 2.58
N LEU A 131 14.57 -7.10 2.94
CA LEU A 131 14.02 -6.22 3.97
C LEU A 131 14.65 -6.48 5.36
N LYS A 132 14.92 -7.75 5.70
CA LYS A 132 15.72 -8.11 6.88
C LYS A 132 17.11 -7.49 6.82
N ASN A 133 17.81 -7.62 5.70
CA ASN A 133 19.18 -7.10 5.52
C ASN A 133 19.24 -5.56 5.53
N LEU A 134 18.16 -4.89 5.11
CA LEU A 134 18.00 -3.44 5.20
C LEU A 134 17.70 -2.96 6.63
N GLY A 135 17.51 -3.87 7.59
CA GLY A 135 17.38 -3.55 9.01
C GLY A 135 15.95 -3.25 9.45
N LEU A 136 14.93 -3.69 8.70
CA LEU A 136 13.55 -3.61 9.19
C LEU A 136 13.39 -4.42 10.48
N LYS A 137 12.38 -4.09 11.28
CA LYS A 137 11.99 -4.85 12.47
C LYS A 137 11.00 -5.97 12.11
N ARG A 138 10.07 -5.66 11.21
CA ARG A 138 9.07 -6.59 10.71
C ARG A 138 8.71 -6.28 9.26
N ALA A 139 8.53 -7.32 8.47
CA ALA A 139 8.04 -7.17 7.11
C ALA A 139 7.07 -8.30 6.75
N ILE A 140 6.12 -7.99 5.89
CA ILE A 140 5.23 -8.99 5.26
C ILE A 140 5.32 -8.75 3.76
N VAL A 141 5.85 -9.73 3.03
CA VAL A 141 5.88 -9.71 1.58
C VAL A 141 4.76 -10.60 1.05
N VAL A 142 4.00 -10.12 0.07
CA VAL A 142 2.79 -10.79 -0.41
C VAL A 142 2.74 -10.87 -1.94
N HIS A 143 2.14 -11.95 -2.43
CA HIS A 143 1.75 -12.12 -3.83
C HIS A 143 0.44 -12.91 -3.91
N GLY A 144 -0.59 -12.33 -4.52
CA GLY A 144 -1.83 -13.03 -4.81
C GLY A 144 -1.62 -14.11 -5.87
N ALA A 145 -2.22 -15.29 -5.70
CA ALA A 145 -2.17 -16.36 -6.69
C ALA A 145 -2.90 -16.00 -8.00
N ASP A 146 -3.79 -15.02 -7.93
CA ASP A 146 -4.40 -14.36 -9.08
C ASP A 146 -3.43 -13.42 -9.81
N GLY A 147 -2.23 -13.17 -9.27
CA GLY A 147 -1.17 -12.36 -9.86
C GLY A 147 -1.07 -10.95 -9.30
N LEU A 148 -1.89 -10.57 -8.31
CA LEU A 148 -1.82 -9.26 -7.67
C LEU A 148 -0.55 -9.10 -6.83
N ASP A 149 -0.01 -7.89 -6.79
CA ASP A 149 0.99 -7.48 -5.81
C ASP A 149 0.31 -6.92 -4.53
N GLU A 150 -0.77 -7.56 -4.12
CA GLU A 150 -1.55 -7.26 -2.91
C GLU A 150 -2.02 -8.60 -2.31
N ILE A 151 -2.52 -8.60 -1.08
CA ILE A 151 -3.31 -9.74 -0.61
C ILE A 151 -4.64 -9.74 -1.34
N THR A 152 -4.96 -10.85 -2.00
CA THR A 152 -6.18 -10.97 -2.80
C THR A 152 -7.35 -11.55 -2.00
N THR A 153 -8.57 -11.26 -2.47
CA THR A 153 -9.82 -11.88 -2.04
C THR A 153 -10.41 -12.80 -3.12
N THR A 154 -9.69 -13.01 -4.24
CA THR A 154 -10.18 -13.81 -5.38
C THR A 154 -9.57 -15.20 -5.43
N ASP A 155 -8.43 -15.40 -4.76
CA ASP A 155 -7.67 -16.64 -4.68
C ASP A 155 -6.81 -16.63 -3.39
N LYS A 156 -5.90 -17.59 -3.26
CA LYS A 156 -4.90 -17.63 -2.20
C LYS A 156 -3.89 -16.50 -2.32
N THR A 157 -3.25 -16.17 -1.21
CA THR A 157 -2.07 -15.28 -1.20
C THR A 157 -0.87 -16.00 -0.61
N TYR A 158 0.26 -15.93 -1.31
CA TYR A 158 1.57 -16.37 -0.84
C TYR A 158 2.19 -15.28 0.02
N ILE A 159 2.65 -15.63 1.21
CA ILE A 159 3.22 -14.69 2.17
C ILE A 159 4.60 -15.17 2.61
N SER A 160 5.57 -14.24 2.70
CA SER A 160 6.77 -14.43 3.50
C SER A 160 6.85 -13.33 4.56
N GLN A 161 6.78 -13.74 5.81
CA GLN A 161 6.83 -12.86 6.97
C GLN A 161 8.23 -12.88 7.57
N TYR A 162 8.80 -11.70 7.76
CA TYR A 162 9.98 -11.49 8.59
C TYR A 162 9.56 -10.89 9.94
N LYS A 163 9.90 -11.56 11.04
CA LYS A 163 9.66 -11.12 12.43
C LYS A 163 10.74 -11.70 13.35
N ASN A 164 11.31 -10.90 14.24
CA ASN A 164 12.25 -11.34 15.28
C ASN A 164 13.44 -12.17 14.77
N GLY A 165 14.02 -11.80 13.62
CA GLY A 165 15.16 -12.50 13.04
C GLY A 165 14.80 -13.72 12.19
N GLU A 166 13.56 -14.20 12.27
CA GLU A 166 13.06 -15.37 11.55
C GLU A 166 12.22 -14.98 10.33
N ILE A 167 12.30 -15.80 9.30
CA ILE A 167 11.46 -15.69 8.11
C ILE A 167 10.60 -16.95 8.03
N ARG A 168 9.28 -16.76 7.90
CA ARG A 168 8.32 -17.84 7.75
C ARG A 168 7.44 -17.57 6.54
N SER A 169 7.39 -18.54 5.64
CA SER A 169 6.54 -18.51 4.45
C SER A 169 5.29 -19.38 4.67
N TYR A 170 4.14 -18.90 4.22
CA TYR A 170 2.85 -19.58 4.33
C TYR A 170 1.84 -19.01 3.34
N ASP A 171 0.76 -19.75 3.10
CA ASP A 171 -0.31 -19.36 2.20
C ASP A 171 -1.58 -19.11 3.01
N ILE A 172 -2.43 -18.18 2.55
CA ILE A 172 -3.72 -17.88 3.17
C ILE A 172 -4.84 -17.83 2.13
N GLY A 173 -6.05 -18.19 2.53
CA GLY A 173 -7.30 -17.80 1.87
C GLY A 173 -8.02 -16.67 2.64
N CYS A 174 -8.78 -15.83 1.93
CA CYS A 174 -9.55 -14.76 2.58
C CYS A 174 -10.71 -15.28 3.45
N GLU A 175 -11.22 -16.46 3.11
CA GLU A 175 -12.28 -17.17 3.81
C GLU A 175 -11.88 -17.59 5.23
N GLU A 176 -10.58 -17.69 5.52
CA GLU A 176 -10.05 -17.96 6.87
C GLU A 176 -10.33 -16.82 7.87
N LEU A 177 -10.75 -15.65 7.36
CA LEU A 177 -11.02 -14.43 8.13
C LEU A 177 -12.46 -13.94 7.95
N ASP A 178 -13.38 -14.83 7.57
CA ASP A 178 -14.79 -14.53 7.31
C ASP A 178 -14.99 -13.43 6.24
N ILE A 179 -14.06 -13.33 5.29
CA ILE A 179 -14.16 -12.44 4.13
C ILE A 179 -14.67 -13.25 2.92
N PRO A 180 -15.76 -12.82 2.26
CA PRO A 180 -16.27 -13.52 1.08
C PRO A 180 -15.26 -13.51 -0.08
N VAL A 181 -15.17 -14.63 -0.78
CA VAL A 181 -14.38 -14.73 -2.02
C VAL A 181 -15.03 -13.85 -3.10
N ALA A 182 -14.23 -12.94 -3.66
CA ALA A 182 -14.62 -12.02 -4.73
C ALA A 182 -14.24 -12.57 -6.11
N LYS A 183 -14.79 -11.99 -7.17
CA LYS A 183 -14.32 -12.21 -8.54
C LYS A 183 -13.27 -11.17 -8.89
N GLU A 184 -12.33 -11.49 -9.79
CA GLU A 184 -11.37 -10.51 -10.32
C GLU A 184 -12.07 -9.23 -10.84
N SER A 185 -13.23 -9.37 -11.49
CA SER A 185 -14.03 -8.23 -11.99
C SER A 185 -14.50 -7.29 -10.89
N ASP A 186 -14.67 -7.78 -9.67
CA ASP A 186 -15.16 -6.98 -8.54
C ASP A 186 -14.09 -6.01 -8.04
N LEU A 187 -12.80 -6.31 -8.29
CA LEU A 187 -11.65 -5.53 -7.85
C LEU A 187 -11.12 -4.56 -8.92
N LEU A 188 -11.72 -4.54 -10.11
CA LEU A 188 -11.30 -3.65 -11.18
C LEU A 188 -11.45 -2.18 -10.77
N GLY A 189 -10.42 -1.40 -11.13
CA GLY A 189 -10.46 0.05 -11.17
C GLY A 189 -10.95 0.54 -12.53
N GLY A 190 -10.86 1.86 -12.73
CA GLY A 190 -11.41 2.54 -13.89
C GLY A 190 -10.57 3.72 -14.37
N THR A 191 -11.25 4.77 -14.85
CA THR A 191 -10.66 6.11 -15.03
C THR A 191 -10.24 6.71 -13.69
N LEU A 192 -9.58 7.87 -13.74
CA LEU A 192 -9.21 8.59 -12.52
C LEU A 192 -10.45 8.94 -11.68
N GLU A 193 -11.53 9.41 -12.33
CA GLU A 193 -12.79 9.77 -11.69
C GLU A 193 -13.47 8.55 -11.05
N GLU A 194 -13.49 7.41 -11.75
CA GLU A 194 -14.05 6.16 -11.23
C GLU A 194 -13.27 5.68 -10.00
N ASN A 195 -11.94 5.74 -10.04
CA ASN A 195 -11.11 5.35 -8.90
C ASN A 195 -11.23 6.32 -7.71
N VAL A 196 -11.31 7.62 -7.96
CA VAL A 196 -11.59 8.61 -6.91
C VAL A 196 -12.93 8.30 -6.24
N LYS A 197 -13.97 8.00 -7.02
CA LYS A 197 -15.27 7.60 -6.48
C LYS A 197 -15.16 6.33 -5.62
N ILE A 198 -14.47 5.30 -6.13
CA ILE A 198 -14.24 4.05 -5.39
C ILE A 198 -13.57 4.33 -4.03
N VAL A 199 -12.53 5.16 -4.01
CA VAL A 199 -11.81 5.51 -2.78
C VAL A 199 -12.73 6.23 -1.80
N VAL A 200 -13.50 7.22 -2.27
CA VAL A 200 -14.45 7.96 -1.42
C VAL A 200 -15.54 7.05 -0.87
N ASP A 201 -16.11 6.17 -1.70
CA ASP A 201 -17.14 5.20 -1.30
C ASP A 201 -16.61 4.27 -0.18
N ILE A 202 -15.40 3.71 -0.35
CA ILE A 202 -14.79 2.84 0.65
C ILE A 202 -14.53 3.61 1.95
N LEU A 203 -13.92 4.79 1.88
CA LEU A 203 -13.62 5.62 3.05
C LEU A 203 -14.89 6.12 3.75
N GLY A 204 -15.99 6.28 3.01
CA GLY A 204 -17.33 6.54 3.53
C GLY A 204 -18.03 5.33 4.16
N GLY A 205 -17.36 4.18 4.21
CA GLY A 205 -17.87 2.96 4.84
C GLY A 205 -18.75 2.10 3.94
N GLN A 206 -18.85 2.36 2.64
CA GLN A 206 -19.69 1.56 1.75
C GLN A 206 -19.21 0.10 1.69
N LEU A 207 -20.11 -0.83 2.01
CA LEU A 207 -19.85 -2.27 1.90
C LEU A 207 -19.72 -2.69 0.43
N SER A 208 -18.61 -3.38 0.10
CA SER A 208 -18.32 -3.88 -1.24
C SER A 208 -17.12 -4.85 -1.20
N PRO A 209 -16.94 -5.71 -2.22
CA PRO A 209 -15.73 -6.52 -2.36
C PRO A 209 -14.44 -5.69 -2.39
N LYS A 210 -14.51 -4.45 -2.91
CA LYS A 210 -13.39 -3.50 -2.90
C LYS A 210 -13.04 -3.04 -1.49
N ARG A 211 -14.04 -2.83 -0.63
CA ARG A 211 -13.80 -2.58 0.80
C ARG A 211 -13.18 -3.82 1.48
N ASP A 212 -13.64 -5.02 1.13
CA ASP A 212 -13.17 -6.25 1.77
C ASP A 212 -11.69 -6.53 1.51
N VAL A 213 -11.21 -6.34 0.26
CA VAL A 213 -9.77 -6.47 -0.04
C VAL A 213 -8.93 -5.41 0.68
N VAL A 214 -9.45 -4.19 0.85
CA VAL A 214 -8.78 -3.14 1.65
C VAL A 214 -8.68 -3.53 3.11
N VAL A 215 -9.77 -4.05 3.70
CA VAL A 215 -9.80 -4.51 5.09
C VAL A 215 -8.78 -5.62 5.31
N LEU A 216 -8.70 -6.58 4.39
CA LEU A 216 -7.75 -7.70 4.47
C LEU A 216 -6.30 -7.19 4.44
N ASN A 217 -5.94 -6.35 3.46
CA ASN A 217 -4.60 -5.78 3.37
C ASN A 217 -4.27 -4.89 4.58
N ALA A 218 -5.22 -4.10 5.06
CA ALA A 218 -5.04 -3.27 6.25
C ALA A 218 -4.82 -4.12 7.51
N ALA A 219 -5.52 -5.24 7.68
CA ALA A 219 -5.31 -6.15 8.81
C ALA A 219 -3.86 -6.66 8.86
N TYR A 220 -3.30 -7.06 7.72
CA TYR A 220 -1.90 -7.48 7.62
C TYR A 220 -0.92 -6.34 7.81
N ALA A 221 -1.22 -5.13 7.31
CA ALA A 221 -0.40 -3.96 7.56
C ALA A 221 -0.39 -3.56 9.05
N LEU A 222 -1.53 -3.65 9.75
CA LEU A 222 -1.63 -3.40 11.20
C LEU A 222 -0.85 -4.44 12.00
N PHE A 223 -0.91 -5.71 11.58
CA PHE A 223 -0.11 -6.77 12.16
C PHE A 223 1.38 -6.55 11.91
N ALA A 224 1.78 -6.19 10.69
CA ALA A 224 3.16 -5.83 10.37
C ALA A 224 3.65 -4.63 11.20
N ALA A 225 2.78 -3.67 11.51
CA ALA A 225 3.08 -2.50 12.33
C ALA A 225 3.01 -2.76 13.85
N GLU A 226 2.82 -4.01 14.28
CA GLU A 226 2.72 -4.41 15.70
C GLU A 226 1.56 -3.73 16.44
N LYS A 227 0.55 -3.25 15.71
CA LYS A 227 -0.69 -2.69 16.30
C LYS A 227 -1.60 -3.78 16.86
N VAL A 228 -1.51 -4.97 16.28
CA VAL A 228 -2.23 -6.18 16.69
C VAL A 228 -1.30 -7.38 16.65
N ASP A 229 -1.59 -8.37 17.51
CA ASP A 229 -0.91 -9.66 17.53
C ASP A 229 -1.68 -10.78 16.82
N ASP A 230 -2.87 -10.45 16.32
CA ASP A 230 -3.79 -11.37 15.67
C ASP A 230 -4.44 -10.70 14.45
N ILE A 231 -4.53 -11.43 13.34
CA ILE A 231 -5.05 -10.89 12.08
C ILE A 231 -6.54 -10.61 12.16
N ALA A 232 -7.33 -11.44 12.87
CA ALA A 232 -8.77 -11.21 13.01
C ALA A 232 -9.06 -9.92 13.77
N LYS A 233 -8.29 -9.62 14.83
CA LYS A 233 -8.32 -8.28 15.47
C LYS A 233 -7.92 -7.16 14.51
N GLY A 234 -6.97 -7.42 13.61
CA GLY A 234 -6.60 -6.49 12.54
C GLY A 234 -7.77 -6.18 11.61
N VAL A 235 -8.56 -7.20 11.24
CA VAL A 235 -9.78 -7.06 10.43
C VAL A 235 -10.82 -6.21 11.17
N GLU A 236 -11.06 -6.47 12.45
CA GLU A 236 -11.99 -5.68 13.28
C GLU A 236 -11.57 -4.21 13.34
N LEU A 237 -10.29 -3.92 13.59
CA LEU A 237 -9.78 -2.54 13.64
C LEU A 237 -9.88 -1.84 12.28
N ALA A 238 -9.55 -2.54 11.18
CA ALA A 238 -9.65 -1.99 9.84
C ALA A 238 -11.10 -1.65 9.46
N LYS A 239 -12.06 -2.55 9.76
CA LYS A 239 -13.49 -2.29 9.61
C LYS A 239 -13.91 -1.08 10.46
N GLY A 240 -13.53 -1.05 11.74
CA GLY A 240 -13.83 0.06 12.64
C GLY A 240 -13.24 1.40 12.17
N SER A 241 -12.05 1.42 11.57
CA SER A 241 -11.43 2.63 11.00
C SER A 241 -12.24 3.22 9.85
N LEU A 242 -12.82 2.36 9.00
CA LEU A 242 -13.73 2.76 7.92
C LEU A 242 -15.10 3.18 8.46
N ASP A 243 -15.73 2.35 9.29
CA ASP A 243 -17.11 2.55 9.77
C ASP A 243 -17.24 3.78 10.69
N SER A 244 -16.19 4.11 11.44
CA SER A 244 -16.15 5.32 12.28
C SER A 244 -15.82 6.60 11.51
N GLY A 245 -15.46 6.51 10.22
CA GLY A 245 -14.99 7.63 9.41
C GLY A 245 -13.58 8.12 9.75
N ARG A 246 -12.82 7.42 10.62
CA ARG A 246 -11.44 7.81 10.97
C ARG A 246 -10.49 7.74 9.78
N ALA A 247 -10.64 6.74 8.90
CA ALA A 247 -9.85 6.65 7.67
C ALA A 247 -10.12 7.85 6.74
N LEU A 248 -11.39 8.26 6.61
CA LEU A 248 -11.76 9.46 5.84
C LEU A 248 -11.22 10.73 6.48
N ALA A 249 -11.29 10.85 7.82
CA ALA A 249 -10.73 11.99 8.54
C ALA A 249 -9.22 12.14 8.29
N LYS A 250 -8.45 11.05 8.21
CA LYS A 250 -7.02 11.10 7.85
C LYS A 250 -6.77 11.65 6.45
N LEU A 251 -7.64 11.35 5.49
CA LEU A 251 -7.56 11.94 4.16
C LEU A 251 -7.81 13.46 4.23
N GLU A 252 -8.84 13.91 4.95
CA GLU A 252 -9.14 15.33 5.10
C GLU A 252 -8.05 16.10 5.86
N ASP A 253 -7.50 15.51 6.92
CA ASP A 253 -6.39 16.09 7.67
C ASP A 253 -5.13 16.22 6.80
N LEU A 254 -4.84 15.20 5.98
CA LEU A 254 -3.72 15.23 5.03
C LEU A 254 -3.90 16.33 3.97
N LYS A 255 -5.11 16.50 3.42
CA LYS A 255 -5.42 17.61 2.51
C LYS A 255 -5.20 18.95 3.21
N LYS A 256 -5.76 19.12 4.41
CA LYS A 256 -5.67 20.36 5.16
C LYS A 256 -4.22 20.71 5.47
N PHE A 257 -3.42 19.74 5.92
CA PHE A 257 -2.02 19.97 6.25
C PHE A 257 -1.21 20.39 5.02
N THR A 258 -1.32 19.63 3.92
CA THR A 258 -0.50 19.84 2.72
C THR A 258 -0.84 21.09 1.92
N ASN A 259 -2.04 21.66 2.09
CA ASN A 259 -2.46 22.89 1.41
C ASN A 259 -2.27 24.17 2.26
N ASN A 260 -2.01 24.06 3.56
CA ASN A 260 -1.89 25.21 4.48
C ASN A 260 -0.47 25.45 5.02
N ILE A 261 0.52 24.74 4.47
CA ILE A 261 1.94 24.86 4.80
C ILE A 261 2.72 25.46 3.63
#